data_AF-A0A6L5FAR3-F1
#
_entry.id   AF-A0A6L5FAR3-F1
#
_cell.length_a   1.000
_cell.length_b   1.000
_cell.length_c   1.000
_cell.angle_alpha   90.00
_cell.angle_beta   90.00
_cell.angle_gamma   90.00
#
_symmetry.space_group_name_H-M   'P 1'
#
loop_
_entity.id
_entity.type
_entity.pdbx_description
1 polymer ?
#
loop_
_entity_poly.entity_id
_entity_poly.type
_entity_poly.pdbx_seq_one_letter_code
_entity_poly.pdbx_strand_id
1 'polypeptide(L)'
;MSRYDFSLVMSGLKDFQRETVDYVFQKMYLDDDPAHRFLVADEVGLGKTLVARGVIAKAIEHLDDQGVERIDIVYICSNAAIARQNINRLNVTGQDDFAFATRITLLINELKNLTRKRLLRFVSGCDG
;
A
#
# COMPACT_ATOMS: atom_id res chain seq x y z
N MET A 1 0.35 8.18 18.27
CA MET A 1 -0.97 8.78 17.94
C MET A 1 -0.91 9.10 16.45
N SER A 2 -1.42 8.17 15.64
CA SER A 2 -1.31 8.24 14.19
C SER A 2 -1.78 9.58 13.65
N ARG A 3 -0.96 10.18 12.78
CA ARG A 3 -1.26 11.44 12.08
C ARG A 3 -2.45 11.32 11.12
N TYR A 4 -2.89 10.10 10.82
CA TYR A 4 -3.97 9.81 9.88
C TYR A 4 -5.10 9.02 10.56
N ASP A 5 -6.34 9.36 10.20
CA ASP A 5 -7.51 8.61 10.64
C ASP A 5 -7.73 7.37 9.77
N PHE A 6 -7.03 6.28 10.12
CA PHE A 6 -7.17 5.01 9.44
C PHE A 6 -8.48 4.27 9.80
N SER A 7 -9.19 4.71 10.84
CA SER A 7 -10.49 4.16 11.20
C SER A 7 -11.53 4.40 10.09
N LEU A 8 -11.42 5.52 9.38
CA LEU A 8 -12.24 5.82 8.20
C LEU A 8 -11.96 4.90 7.01
N VAL A 9 -10.73 4.40 6.88
CA VAL A 9 -10.39 3.42 5.84
C VAL A 9 -11.08 2.10 6.16
N MET A 10 -10.98 1.65 7.42
CA MET A 10 -11.52 0.37 7.88
C MET A 10 -13.06 0.35 7.95
N SER A 11 -13.70 1.50 8.24
CA SER A 11 -15.16 1.62 8.28
C SER A 11 -15.81 1.55 6.90
N GLY A 12 -15.08 1.92 5.84
CA GLY A 12 -15.53 1.84 4.46
C GLY A 12 -15.42 0.43 3.83
N LEU A 13 -14.86 -0.54 4.55
CA LEU A 13 -14.73 -1.93 4.08
C LEU A 13 -15.97 -2.77 4.42
N LYS A 14 -16.33 -3.68 3.53
CA LYS A 14 -17.30 -4.74 3.84
C LYS A 14 -16.71 -5.74 4.84
N ASP A 15 -17.55 -6.48 5.55
CA ASP A 15 -17.13 -7.43 6.59
C ASP A 15 -16.05 -8.40 6.10
N PHE A 16 -16.30 -9.08 4.97
CA PHE A 16 -15.31 -10.00 4.40
C PHE A 16 -13.99 -9.30 4.00
N GLN A 17 -14.06 -8.03 3.56
CA GLN A 17 -12.86 -7.27 3.20
C GLN A 17 -12.06 -6.92 4.44
N ARG A 18 -12.74 -6.55 5.53
CA ARG A 18 -12.13 -6.28 6.82
C ARG A 18 -11.49 -7.53 7.40
N GLU A 19 -12.18 -8.66 7.36
CA GLU A 19 -11.63 -9.96 7.79
C GLU A 19 -10.37 -10.32 7.00
N THR A 20 -10.38 -10.15 5.67
CA THR A 20 -9.18 -10.38 4.86
C THR A 20 -8.04 -9.42 5.23
N VAL A 21 -8.33 -8.14 5.46
CA VAL A 21 -7.32 -7.16 5.90
C VAL A 21 -6.70 -7.57 7.23
N ASP A 22 -7.53 -7.93 8.21
CA ASP A 22 -7.08 -8.30 9.54
C ASP A 22 -6.24 -9.59 9.49
N TYR A 23 -6.67 -10.58 8.71
CA TYR A 23 -5.92 -11.82 8.51
C TYR A 23 -4.57 -11.59 7.83
N VAL A 24 -4.52 -10.83 6.74
CA VAL A 24 -3.26 -10.49 6.04
C VAL A 24 -2.32 -9.74 6.98
N PHE A 25 -2.84 -8.74 7.70
CA PHE A 25 -2.03 -7.93 8.60
C PHE A 25 -1.46 -8.76 9.75
N GLN A 26 -2.29 -9.60 10.38
CA GLN A 26 -1.85 -10.54 11.42
C GLN A 26 -0.68 -11.39 10.93
N LYS A 27 -0.85 -12.04 9.77
CA LYS A 27 0.14 -12.95 9.18
C LYS A 27 1.45 -12.25 8.83
N MET A 28 1.42 -10.97 8.46
CA MET A 28 2.61 -10.25 7.99
C MET A 28 3.32 -9.44 9.08
N TYR A 29 2.65 -9.07 10.16
CA TYR A 29 3.19 -8.13 11.17
C TYR A 29 3.09 -8.60 12.62
N LEU A 30 2.13 -9.47 12.97
CA LEU A 30 1.80 -9.77 14.38
C LEU A 30 2.06 -11.21 14.81
N ASP A 31 2.12 -12.17 13.89
CA ASP A 31 2.48 -13.56 14.21
C ASP A 31 3.93 -13.65 14.74
N ASP A 32 4.22 -14.63 15.60
CA ASP A 32 5.58 -14.83 16.16
C ASP A 32 6.64 -15.07 15.08
N ASP A 33 6.23 -15.67 13.95
CA ASP A 33 7.03 -15.84 12.73
C ASP A 33 6.28 -15.19 11.54
N PRO A 34 6.44 -13.87 11.31
CA PRO A 34 5.69 -13.14 10.30
C PRO A 34 6.05 -13.53 8.86
N ALA A 35 5.02 -13.69 8.02
CA ALA A 35 5.20 -13.93 6.60
C ALA A 35 5.70 -12.67 5.88
N HIS A 36 6.84 -12.78 5.20
CA HIS A 36 7.36 -11.71 4.34
C HIS A 36 6.58 -11.53 3.02
N ARG A 37 5.81 -12.53 2.61
CA ARG A 37 5.04 -12.54 1.35
C ARG A 37 3.68 -13.15 1.60
N PHE A 38 2.65 -12.51 1.06
CA PHE A 38 1.27 -12.97 1.18
C PHE A 38 0.53 -12.78 -0.15
N LEU A 39 -0.26 -13.77 -0.57
CA LEU A 39 -1.08 -13.72 -1.79
C LEU A 39 -2.56 -13.74 -1.40
N VAL A 40 -3.29 -12.69 -1.79
CA VAL A 40 -4.75 -12.65 -1.70
C VAL A 40 -5.34 -13.01 -3.06
N ALA A 41 -6.02 -14.16 -3.12
CA ALA A 41 -6.67 -14.65 -4.32
C ALA A 41 -8.18 -14.83 -4.06
N ASP A 42 -8.98 -13.82 -4.40
CA ASP A 42 -10.45 -13.97 -4.48
C ASP A 42 -10.91 -13.84 -5.94
N GLU A 43 -12.21 -14.01 -6.18
CA GLU A 43 -12.84 -13.73 -7.47
C GLU A 43 -12.61 -12.29 -7.96
N VAL A 44 -12.73 -12.13 -9.28
CA VAL A 44 -12.67 -10.83 -9.96
C VAL A 44 -13.82 -9.96 -9.46
N GLY A 45 -13.53 -8.72 -9.09
CA GLY A 45 -14.55 -7.75 -8.66
C GLY A 45 -14.85 -7.73 -7.16
N LEU A 46 -14.30 -8.62 -6.34
CA LEU A 46 -14.51 -8.64 -4.88
C LEU A 46 -13.80 -7.51 -4.10
N GLY A 47 -13.04 -6.66 -4.80
CA GLY A 47 -12.47 -5.45 -4.21
C GLY A 47 -11.09 -5.63 -3.57
N LYS A 48 -10.18 -6.40 -4.19
CA LYS A 48 -8.78 -6.56 -3.72
C LYS A 48 -8.04 -5.25 -3.52
N THR A 49 -8.35 -4.24 -4.34
CA THR A 49 -7.78 -2.89 -4.16
C THR A 49 -8.21 -2.27 -2.82
N LEU A 50 -9.44 -2.51 -2.36
CA LEU A 50 -9.92 -2.06 -1.05
C LEU A 50 -9.27 -2.84 0.09
N VAL A 51 -9.08 -4.15 -0.07
CA VAL A 51 -8.31 -4.97 0.86
C VAL A 51 -6.87 -4.44 0.96
N ALA A 52 -6.18 -4.25 -0.16
CA ALA A 52 -4.83 -3.69 -0.19
C ALA A 52 -4.77 -2.30 0.48
N ARG A 53 -5.77 -1.44 0.25
CA ARG A 53 -5.89 -0.13 0.91
C ARG A 53 -5.96 -0.27 2.44
N GLY A 54 -6.77 -1.21 2.94
CA GLY A 54 -6.88 -1.48 4.38
C GLY A 54 -5.57 -2.01 4.98
N VAL A 55 -4.89 -2.94 4.28
CA VAL A 55 -3.57 -3.45 4.71
C VAL A 55 -2.54 -2.34 4.77
N ILE A 56 -2.48 -1.47 3.75
CA ILE A 56 -1.59 -0.32 3.71
C ILE A 56 -1.84 0.62 4.90
N ALA A 57 -3.11 0.91 5.22
CA ALA A 57 -3.47 1.75 6.36
C ALA A 57 -2.93 1.17 7.68
N LYS A 58 -3.21 -0.11 7.98
CA LYS A 58 -2.72 -0.77 9.19
C LYS A 58 -1.19 -0.86 9.24
N ALA A 59 -0.55 -1.12 8.10
CA ALA A 59 0.91 -1.16 8.02
C ALA A 59 1.54 0.20 8.32
N ILE A 60 0.99 1.30 7.79
CA ILE A 60 1.50 2.64 8.08
C ILE A 60 1.32 2.96 9.56
N GLU A 61 0.14 2.71 10.12
CA GLU A 61 -0.15 2.94 11.55
C GLU A 61 0.83 2.19 12.45
N HIS A 62 0.98 0.88 12.22
CA HIS A 62 1.84 0.01 13.01
C HIS A 62 3.31 0.42 12.96
N LEU A 63 3.83 0.74 11.76
CA LEU A 63 5.22 1.16 11.60
C LEU A 63 5.45 2.57 12.21
N ASP A 64 4.48 3.48 12.12
CA ASP A 64 4.54 4.79 12.76
C ASP A 64 4.59 4.66 14.29
N ASP A 65 3.76 3.79 14.87
CA ASP A 65 3.76 3.49 16.32
C ASP A 65 5.06 2.82 16.79
N GLN A 66 5.75 2.10 15.90
CA GLN A 66 7.10 1.56 16.16
C GLN A 66 8.23 2.60 15.97
N GLY A 67 7.91 3.84 15.60
CA GLY A 67 8.88 4.91 15.40
C GLY A 67 9.63 4.83 14.05
N VAL A 68 9.10 4.12 13.06
CA VAL A 68 9.71 4.04 11.73
C VAL A 68 9.51 5.36 11.00
N GLU A 69 10.60 6.11 10.82
CA GLU A 69 10.54 7.46 10.22
C GLU A 69 10.19 7.46 8.72
N ARG A 70 10.49 6.36 8.02
CA ARG A 70 10.32 6.24 6.57
C ARG A 70 9.66 4.92 6.17
N ILE A 71 8.56 5.03 5.44
CA ILE A 71 7.79 3.90 4.92
C ILE A 71 7.65 4.10 3.41
N ASP A 72 8.18 3.17 2.62
CA ASP A 72 8.06 3.14 1.16
C ASP A 72 7.10 2.02 0.76
N ILE A 73 6.04 2.35 0.02
CA ILE A 73 5.04 1.38 -0.47
C ILE A 73 5.09 1.35 -1.99
N VAL A 74 5.43 0.19 -2.55
CA VAL A 74 5.56 -0.02 -4.00
C VAL A 74 4.39 -0.86 -4.50
N TYR A 75 3.63 -0.30 -5.44
CA TYR A 75 2.55 -0.98 -6.15
C TYR A 75 2.93 -1.19 -7.60
N ILE A 76 2.77 -2.41 -8.11
CA ILE A 76 3.08 -2.78 -9.49
C ILE A 76 1.80 -3.20 -10.22
N CYS A 77 1.60 -2.68 -11.43
CA CYS A 77 0.50 -3.02 -12.30
C CYS A 77 0.96 -3.06 -13.75
N SER A 78 0.37 -3.93 -14.56
CA SER A 78 0.68 -4.12 -15.98
C SER A 78 0.12 -3.02 -16.89
N ASN A 79 -0.69 -2.10 -16.37
CA ASN A 79 -1.29 -1.03 -17.15
C ASN A 79 -1.26 0.31 -16.38
N ALA A 80 -0.57 1.31 -16.94
CA ALA A 80 -0.37 2.61 -16.33
C ALA A 80 -1.68 3.40 -16.13
N ALA A 81 -2.65 3.27 -17.04
CA ALA A 81 -3.95 3.92 -16.92
C ALA A 81 -4.76 3.34 -15.74
N ILE A 82 -4.74 2.01 -15.60
CA ILE A 82 -5.39 1.31 -14.47
C ILE A 82 -4.64 1.61 -13.16
N ALA A 83 -3.31 1.66 -13.21
CA ALA A 83 -2.48 2.02 -12.07
C ALA A 83 -2.86 3.39 -11.53
N ARG A 84 -3.02 4.40 -12.39
CA ARG A 84 -3.43 5.75 -11.98
C ARG A 84 -4.78 5.77 -11.24
N GLN A 85 -5.76 4.99 -11.72
CA GLN A 85 -7.06 4.88 -11.05
C GLN A 85 -6.95 4.15 -9.70
N ASN A 86 -6.18 3.06 -9.65
CA ASN A 86 -6.00 2.29 -8.42
C ASN A 86 -5.19 3.04 -7.37
N ILE A 87 -4.18 3.82 -7.75
CA ILE A 87 -3.38 4.65 -6.84
C ILE A 87 -4.27 5.62 -6.07
N ASN A 88 -5.18 6.31 -6.76
CA ASN A 88 -6.12 7.22 -6.09
C ASN A 88 -6.99 6.50 -5.05
N ARG A 89 -7.34 5.23 -5.28
CA ARG A 89 -8.07 4.40 -4.32
C ARG A 89 -7.18 3.90 -3.18
N LEU A 90 -5.90 3.63 -3.44
CA LEU A 90 -4.92 3.16 -2.46
C LEU A 90 -4.36 4.29 -1.59
N ASN A 91 -4.55 5.56 -1.97
CA ASN A 91 -4.14 6.69 -1.14
C ASN A 91 -4.93 6.70 0.18
N VAL A 92 -4.23 6.42 1.28
CA VAL A 92 -4.77 6.49 2.65
C VAL A 92 -4.29 7.72 3.43
N THR A 93 -3.32 8.46 2.89
CA THR A 93 -2.72 9.62 3.58
C THR A 93 -3.30 10.96 3.13
N GLY A 94 -4.01 10.98 2.00
CA GLY A 94 -4.55 12.20 1.40
C GLY A 94 -3.47 13.16 0.88
N GLN A 95 -2.20 12.76 0.88
CA GLN A 95 -1.10 13.55 0.33
C GLN A 95 -0.99 13.33 -1.17
N ASP A 96 -0.62 14.38 -1.91
CA ASP A 96 -0.35 14.33 -3.36
C ASP A 96 1.06 13.81 -3.70
N ASP A 97 1.81 13.34 -2.69
CA ASP A 97 3.21 12.92 -2.75
C ASP A 97 3.36 11.53 -3.44
N PHE A 98 2.82 11.41 -4.65
CA PHE A 98 2.92 10.25 -5.53
C PHE A 98 4.02 10.44 -6.57
N ALA A 99 5.11 9.68 -6.45
CA ALA A 99 6.02 9.49 -7.57
C ALA A 99 5.47 8.36 -8.46
N PHE A 100 5.02 8.70 -9.67
CA PHE A 100 4.60 7.72 -10.67
C PHE A 100 5.78 7.42 -11.60
N ALA A 101 6.48 6.33 -11.34
CA ALA A 101 7.52 5.85 -12.24
C ALA A 101 6.89 4.93 -13.30
N THR A 102 6.99 5.31 -14.58
CA THR A 102 6.48 4.53 -15.73
C THR A 102 7.40 3.37 -16.12
N ARG A 103 8.62 3.30 -15.56
CA ARG A 103 9.60 2.22 -15.80
C ARG A 103 10.29 1.81 -14.50
N ILE A 104 10.42 0.50 -14.28
CA ILE A 104 11.11 -0.08 -13.12
C ILE A 104 12.57 0.37 -13.03
N THR A 105 13.25 0.57 -14.17
CA THR A 105 14.64 1.06 -14.20
C THR A 105 14.77 2.52 -13.77
N LEU A 106 13.77 3.37 -14.05
CA LEU A 106 13.72 4.74 -13.56
C LEU A 106 13.50 4.80 -12.04
N LEU A 107 12.76 3.84 -11.48
CA LEU A 107 12.62 3.69 -10.03
C LEU A 107 13.97 3.51 -9.33
N ILE A 108 14.85 2.67 -9.87
CA ILE A 108 16.18 2.42 -9.30
C ILE A 108 17.00 3.71 -9.24
N ASN A 109 16.83 4.61 -10.21
CA ASN A 109 17.53 5.90 -10.23
C ASN A 109 16.86 6.95 -9.33
N GLU A 110 15.52 6.96 -9.27
CA GLU A 110 14.80 7.80 -8.30
C GLU A 110 15.15 7.40 -6.88
N LEU A 111 15.15 6.11 -6.54
CA LEU A 111 15.48 5.55 -5.20
C LEU A 111 16.82 6.05 -4.67
N LYS A 112 17.82 6.22 -5.54
CA LYS A 112 19.17 6.67 -5.18
C LYS A 112 19.26 8.17 -4.84
N ASN A 113 18.33 9.00 -5.32
CA ASN A 113 18.33 10.45 -5.12
C ASN A 113 17.47 10.92 -3.93
N LEU A 114 17.01 10.01 -3.06
CA LEU A 114 15.96 10.29 -2.07
C LEU A 114 16.49 10.56 -0.66
N THR A 115 17.02 11.76 -0.45
CA THR A 115 17.59 12.13 0.85
C THR A 115 16.64 12.88 1.79
N ARG A 116 15.37 13.20 1.45
CA ARG A 116 14.62 14.15 2.32
C ARG A 116 13.12 14.00 2.62
N LYS A 117 12.32 13.08 2.08
CA LYS A 117 10.89 13.00 2.49
C LYS A 117 10.33 11.57 2.49
N ARG A 118 9.49 11.29 3.49
CA ARG A 118 8.60 10.14 3.64
C ARG A 118 7.62 10.16 2.45
N LEU A 119 7.85 9.30 1.46
CA LEU A 119 7.17 9.35 0.16
C LEU A 119 6.56 7.98 -0.15
N LEU A 120 5.25 7.94 -0.35
CA LEU A 120 4.54 6.76 -0.84
C LEU A 120 4.73 6.69 -2.37
N ARG A 121 5.44 5.67 -2.89
CA ARG A 121 5.84 5.63 -4.32
C ARG A 121 5.27 4.43 -5.06
N PHE A 122 4.30 4.68 -5.93
CA PHE A 122 3.63 3.66 -6.73
C PHE A 122 4.32 3.52 -8.09
N VAL A 123 4.66 2.29 -8.50
CA VAL A 123 5.51 2.04 -9.68
C VAL A 123 4.78 1.14 -10.66
N SER A 124 4.23 1.74 -11.72
CA SER A 124 3.64 0.94 -12.79
C SER A 124 4.74 0.41 -13.70
N GLY A 125 4.93 -0.91 -13.73
CA GLY A 125 5.74 -1.57 -14.74
C GLY A 125 4.87 -1.92 -15.94
N CYS A 126 4.87 -1.08 -16.97
CA CYS A 126 4.44 -1.49 -18.30
C CYS A 126 5.69 -1.66 -19.17
N ASP A 127 6.06 -2.91 -19.47
CA ASP A 127 6.85 -3.15 -20.68
C ASP A 127 5.87 -3.17 -21.86
N GLY A 128 6.05 -2.19 -22.75
CA GLY A 128 5.32 -1.99 -24.00
C GLY A 128 6.04 -0.91 -24.81
#